data_AF-A0A200JDM3-F1
#
_entry.id   AF-A0A200JDM3-F1
#
_cell.length_a   1.000
_cell.length_b   1.000
_cell.length_c   1.000
_cell.angle_alpha   90.00
_cell.angle_beta   90.00
_cell.angle_gamma   90.00
#
_symmetry.space_group_name_H-M   'P 1'
#
loop_
_entity.id
_entity.type
_entity.pdbx_description
1 polymer ?
#
loop_
_entity_poly.entity_id
_entity_poly.type
_entity_poly.pdbx_seq_one_letter_code
_entity_poly.pdbx_strand_id
1 'polypeptide(L)'
;MIENGYISDTFPFYQTRYNHKTNKYENTGTINVIESLLTILHLGEAGLQKQESIDFIKDQVSKGTLFNSYDLTGVPVDKNQSAAAYALAAVIGAIIHDKELYDSSILILNNFQITDPSSLFYGGFGDIRTKDVFSYNNLMALIAYDL
;
A
#
# COMPACT_ATOMS: atom_id res chain seq x y z
N MET A 1 19.84 -7.73 -1.42
CA MET A 1 18.71 -8.31 -0.65
C MET A 1 17.41 -8.03 -1.39
N ILE A 2 17.04 -6.75 -1.56
CA ILE A 2 15.76 -6.32 -2.16
C ILE A 2 15.51 -6.86 -3.58
N GLU A 3 16.52 -6.88 -4.46
CA GLU A 3 16.37 -7.46 -5.81
C GLU A 3 15.96 -8.93 -5.80
N ASN A 4 16.47 -9.72 -4.83
CA ASN A 4 16.10 -11.13 -4.66
C ASN A 4 14.75 -11.31 -3.94
N GLY A 5 14.14 -10.22 -3.47
CA GLY A 5 12.83 -10.21 -2.85
C GLY A 5 11.70 -10.01 -3.87
N TYR A 6 11.99 -9.54 -5.07
CA TYR A 6 10.99 -9.38 -6.13
C TYR A 6 10.37 -10.74 -6.49
N ILE A 7 9.05 -10.81 -6.56
CA ILE A 7 8.33 -12.08 -6.75
C ILE A 7 8.31 -12.48 -8.23
N SER A 8 7.68 -11.69 -9.09
CA SER A 8 7.61 -11.93 -10.54
C SER A 8 6.97 -10.75 -11.26
N ASP A 9 7.07 -10.69 -12.59
CA ASP A 9 6.36 -9.66 -13.38
C ASP A 9 4.84 -9.82 -13.36
N THR A 10 4.34 -11.04 -13.14
CA THR A 10 2.90 -11.32 -13.01
C THR A 10 2.33 -10.82 -11.68
N PHE A 11 3.13 -10.87 -10.62
CA PHE A 11 2.80 -10.31 -9.31
C PHE A 11 4.01 -9.53 -8.78
N PRO A 12 4.16 -8.25 -9.19
CA PRO A 12 5.40 -7.48 -9.07
C PRO A 12 5.56 -6.83 -7.70
N PHE A 13 5.29 -7.60 -6.65
CA PHE A 13 5.49 -7.24 -5.25
C PHE A 13 6.77 -7.90 -4.71
N TYR A 14 7.08 -7.60 -3.45
CA TYR A 14 8.31 -8.02 -2.80
C TYR A 14 8.03 -8.90 -1.58
N GLN A 15 8.86 -9.92 -1.41
CA GLN A 15 8.98 -10.70 -0.19
C GLN A 15 9.41 -9.79 0.98
N THR A 16 8.78 -9.99 2.13
CA THR A 16 8.87 -9.02 3.24
C THR A 16 9.67 -9.53 4.45
N ARG A 17 10.01 -10.82 4.48
CA ARG A 17 10.73 -11.47 5.58
C ARG A 17 11.98 -12.15 5.10
N TYR A 18 13.15 -11.63 5.49
CA TYR A 18 14.45 -12.21 5.15
C TYR A 18 15.08 -12.87 6.38
N ASN A 19 15.48 -14.13 6.24
CA ASN A 19 16.15 -14.87 7.29
C ASN A 19 17.67 -14.74 7.12
N HIS A 20 18.30 -13.96 7.99
CA HIS A 20 19.75 -13.74 7.97
C HIS A 20 20.59 -14.97 8.32
N LYS A 21 20.01 -16.01 8.95
CA LYS A 21 20.73 -17.25 9.25
C LYS A 21 20.82 -18.13 8.01
N THR A 22 19.75 -18.22 7.24
CA THR A 22 19.69 -19.06 6.02
C THR A 22 20.02 -18.28 4.75
N ASN A 23 20.13 -16.95 4.82
CA ASN A 23 20.28 -16.03 3.70
C ASN A 23 19.20 -16.23 2.62
N LYS A 24 17.96 -16.46 3.06
CA LYS A 24 16.80 -16.69 2.19
C LYS A 24 15.59 -15.92 2.69
N TYR A 25 14.72 -15.56 1.76
CA TYR A 25 13.39 -15.08 2.11
C TYR A 25 12.55 -16.22 2.71
N GLU A 26 11.82 -15.90 3.75
CA GLU A 26 10.86 -16.81 4.36
C GLU A 26 9.61 -16.84 3.48
N ASN A 27 9.23 -18.03 3.03
CA ASN A 27 7.98 -18.20 2.32
C ASN A 27 6.84 -18.31 3.32
N THR A 28 6.13 -17.21 3.54
CA THR A 28 4.92 -17.13 4.36
C THR A 28 3.67 -17.59 3.61
N GLY A 29 3.74 -17.80 2.30
CA GLY A 29 2.59 -18.06 1.41
C GLY A 29 1.75 -16.84 1.08
N THR A 30 1.91 -15.74 1.83
CA THR A 30 1.13 -14.50 1.71
C THR A 30 2.00 -13.28 1.85
N ILE A 31 1.71 -12.26 1.05
CA ILE A 31 2.35 -10.95 1.03
C ILE A 31 1.43 -9.92 1.63
N ASN A 32 1.91 -9.20 2.64
CA ASN A 32 1.24 -8.03 3.19
C ASN A 32 1.47 -6.83 2.26
N VAL A 33 0.40 -6.17 1.83
CA VAL A 33 0.48 -5.06 0.87
C VAL A 33 1.28 -3.87 1.42
N ILE A 34 1.13 -3.54 2.70
CA ILE A 34 1.81 -2.40 3.32
C ILE A 34 3.33 -2.63 3.30
N GLU A 35 3.78 -3.82 3.71
CA GLU A 35 5.21 -4.16 3.73
C GLU A 35 5.82 -4.12 2.31
N SER A 36 5.09 -4.61 1.30
CA SER A 36 5.55 -4.54 -0.09
C SER A 36 5.54 -3.12 -0.66
N LEU A 37 4.51 -2.32 -0.37
CA LEU A 37 4.43 -0.92 -0.79
C LEU A 37 5.54 -0.09 -0.16
N LEU A 38 5.90 -0.32 1.11
CA LEU A 38 7.05 0.34 1.74
C LEU A 38 8.36 0.00 1.03
N THR A 39 8.53 -1.25 0.60
CA THR A 39 9.69 -1.66 -0.19
C THR A 39 9.73 -0.91 -1.53
N ILE A 40 8.60 -0.81 -2.22
CA ILE A 40 8.47 -0.10 -3.50
C ILE A 40 8.71 1.40 -3.32
N LEU A 41 8.20 1.99 -2.23
CA LEU A 41 8.44 3.39 -1.87
C LEU A 41 9.93 3.68 -1.74
N HIS A 42 10.66 2.91 -0.93
CA HIS A 42 12.09 3.12 -0.72
C HIS A 42 12.93 2.86 -1.98
N LEU A 43 12.49 1.92 -2.83
CA LEU A 43 13.08 1.77 -4.17
C LEU A 43 12.79 3.01 -5.04
N GLY A 44 11.58 3.57 -4.96
CA GLY A 44 11.16 4.81 -5.60
C GLY A 44 12.05 6.00 -5.23
N GLU A 45 12.31 6.19 -3.95
CA GLU A 45 13.19 7.24 -3.42
C GLU A 45 14.63 7.13 -3.98
N ALA A 46 15.07 5.91 -4.31
CA ALA A 46 16.37 5.65 -4.90
C ALA A 46 16.38 5.64 -6.45
N GLY A 47 15.21 5.79 -7.10
CA GLY A 47 15.06 5.65 -8.55
C GLY A 47 15.26 4.21 -9.06
N LEU A 48 15.04 3.22 -8.20
CA LEU A 48 15.25 1.78 -8.45
C LEU A 48 13.94 0.98 -8.48
N GLN A 49 12.79 1.64 -8.41
CA GLN A 49 11.49 1.01 -8.53
C GLN A 49 11.33 0.32 -9.89
N LYS A 50 10.67 -0.83 -9.91
CA LYS A 50 10.30 -1.53 -11.14
C LYS A 50 9.02 -0.95 -11.71
N GLN A 51 8.97 -0.76 -13.03
CA GLN A 51 7.78 -0.22 -13.68
C GLN A 51 6.59 -1.18 -13.54
N GLU A 52 6.84 -2.49 -13.58
CA GLU A 52 5.82 -3.53 -13.38
C GLU A 52 5.11 -3.36 -12.03
N SER A 53 5.86 -3.03 -10.97
CA SER A 53 5.31 -2.76 -9.64
C SER A 53 4.39 -1.54 -9.66
N ILE A 54 4.80 -0.46 -10.33
CA ILE A 54 4.03 0.77 -10.44
C ILE A 54 2.74 0.53 -11.25
N ASP A 55 2.85 -0.15 -12.39
CA ASP A 55 1.72 -0.45 -13.26
C ASP A 55 0.68 -1.33 -12.55
N PHE A 56 1.14 -2.32 -11.78
CA PHE A 56 0.26 -3.14 -10.95
C PHE A 56 -0.46 -2.31 -9.88
N ILE A 57 0.25 -1.43 -9.16
CA ILE A 57 -0.37 -0.56 -8.15
C ILE A 57 -1.42 0.34 -8.81
N LYS A 58 -1.09 0.97 -9.95
CA LYS A 58 -2.03 1.83 -10.70
C LYS A 58 -3.28 1.07 -11.10
N ASP A 59 -3.13 -0.15 -11.61
CA ASP A 59 -4.25 -1.00 -11.97
C ASP A 59 -5.14 -1.32 -10.76
N GLN A 60 -4.55 -1.74 -9.64
CA GLN A 60 -5.30 -2.04 -8.41
C GLN A 60 -5.98 -0.80 -7.81
N VAL A 61 -5.32 0.36 -7.82
CA VAL A 61 -5.88 1.62 -7.34
C VAL A 61 -7.06 2.04 -8.22
N SER A 62 -6.90 2.02 -9.54
CA SER A 62 -7.97 2.41 -10.48
C SER A 62 -9.23 1.56 -10.34
N LYS A 63 -9.07 0.28 -9.97
CA LYS A 63 -10.15 -0.67 -9.72
C LYS A 63 -10.72 -0.58 -8.29
N GLY A 64 -10.04 0.14 -7.39
CA GLY A 64 -10.36 0.12 -5.96
C GLY A 64 -10.18 -1.27 -5.36
N THR A 65 -9.20 -2.04 -5.81
CA THR A 65 -8.94 -3.44 -5.39
C THR A 65 -7.55 -3.63 -4.79
N LEU A 66 -6.91 -2.57 -4.29
CA LEU A 66 -5.67 -2.70 -3.53
C LEU A 66 -5.98 -3.33 -2.17
N PHE A 67 -5.85 -4.66 -2.11
CA PHE A 67 -6.26 -5.49 -0.99
C PHE A 67 -5.13 -5.67 0.02
N ASN A 68 -5.47 -5.99 1.28
CA ASN A 68 -4.52 -6.09 2.38
C ASN A 68 -3.45 -7.18 2.19
N SER A 69 -3.79 -8.27 1.50
CA SER A 69 -2.81 -9.31 1.20
C SER A 69 -3.14 -10.15 -0.03
N TYR A 70 -2.08 -10.70 -0.62
CA TYR A 70 -2.14 -11.57 -1.80
C TYR A 70 -1.27 -12.80 -1.58
N ASP A 71 -1.56 -13.90 -2.25
CA ASP A 71 -0.63 -15.02 -2.35
C ASP A 71 0.52 -14.72 -3.33
N LEU A 72 1.47 -15.65 -3.47
CA LEU A 72 2.62 -15.47 -4.36
C LEU A 72 2.28 -15.46 -5.86
N THR A 73 1.04 -15.79 -6.23
CA THR A 73 0.54 -15.75 -7.60
C THR A 73 -0.26 -14.47 -7.89
N GLY A 74 -0.42 -13.60 -6.89
CA GLY A 74 -1.17 -12.35 -7.01
C GLY A 74 -2.68 -12.52 -6.78
N VAL A 75 -3.12 -13.64 -6.20
CA VAL A 75 -4.54 -13.83 -5.84
C VAL A 75 -4.79 -13.21 -4.46
N PRO A 76 -5.82 -12.35 -4.29
CA PRO A 76 -6.12 -11.75 -3.00
C PRO A 76 -6.50 -12.80 -1.95
N VAL A 77 -5.84 -12.74 -0.78
CA VAL A 77 -6.13 -13.62 0.37
C VAL A 77 -7.02 -12.90 1.38
N ASP A 78 -6.68 -11.66 1.73
CA ASP A 78 -7.55 -10.76 2.50
C ASP A 78 -8.02 -9.61 1.60
N LYS A 79 -9.31 -9.64 1.23
CA LYS A 79 -9.96 -8.64 0.37
C LYS A 79 -10.41 -7.39 1.12
N ASN A 80 -10.13 -7.27 2.41
CA ASN A 80 -10.24 -5.99 3.09
C ASN A 80 -9.18 -5.02 2.56
N GLN A 81 -9.39 -3.75 2.87
CA GLN A 81 -8.56 -2.64 2.40
C GLN A 81 -8.23 -1.72 3.55
N SER A 82 -7.18 -0.93 3.39
CA SER A 82 -6.76 0.03 4.41
C SER A 82 -6.44 1.39 3.80
N ALA A 83 -6.79 2.44 4.53
CA ALA A 83 -6.42 3.81 4.18
C ALA A 83 -4.89 3.95 4.02
N ALA A 84 -4.09 3.28 4.86
CA ALA A 84 -2.63 3.31 4.74
C ALA A 84 -2.12 2.76 3.40
N ALA A 85 -2.75 1.74 2.81
CA ALA A 85 -2.31 1.21 1.53
C ALA A 85 -2.49 2.23 0.40
N TYR A 86 -3.64 2.91 0.37
CA TYR A 86 -3.89 3.98 -0.60
C TYR A 86 -3.05 5.22 -0.34
N ALA A 87 -2.84 5.59 0.93
CA ALA A 87 -1.92 6.67 1.27
C ALA A 87 -0.48 6.38 0.83
N LEU A 88 0.02 5.15 1.01
CA LEU A 88 1.34 4.74 0.51
C LEU A 88 1.39 4.78 -1.02
N ALA A 89 0.36 4.33 -1.71
CA ALA A 89 0.29 4.43 -3.17
C ALA A 89 0.34 5.89 -3.65
N ALA A 90 -0.32 6.81 -2.94
CA ALA A 90 -0.21 8.25 -3.22
C ALA A 90 1.21 8.76 -3.01
N VAL A 91 1.85 8.44 -1.87
CA VAL A 91 3.23 8.85 -1.57
C VAL A 91 4.21 8.30 -2.61
N ILE A 92 4.04 7.05 -3.07
CA ILE A 92 4.84 6.47 -4.17
C ILE A 92 4.68 7.32 -5.43
N GLY A 93 3.43 7.65 -5.82
CA GLY A 93 3.14 8.50 -6.98
C GLY A 93 3.83 9.87 -6.89
N ALA A 94 3.79 10.52 -5.73
CA ALA A 94 4.46 11.79 -5.50
C ALA A 94 6.00 11.67 -5.64
N ILE A 95 6.59 10.66 -5.01
CA ILE A 95 8.05 10.42 -5.03
C ILE A 95 8.58 10.18 -6.44
N ILE A 96 7.86 9.41 -7.26
CA ILE A 96 8.28 9.10 -8.64
C ILE A 96 7.76 10.12 -9.67
N HIS A 97 7.12 11.19 -9.21
CA HIS A 97 6.46 12.21 -10.04
C HIS A 97 5.37 11.67 -10.99
N ASP A 98 4.70 10.57 -10.61
CA ASP A 98 3.50 10.06 -11.28
C ASP A 98 2.24 10.68 -10.66
N LYS A 99 1.82 11.80 -11.26
CA LYS A 99 0.62 12.54 -10.83
C LYS A 99 -0.66 11.71 -10.93
N GLU A 100 -0.77 10.83 -11.91
CA GLU A 100 -1.97 10.02 -12.11
C GLU A 100 -2.14 9.01 -10.97
N LEU A 101 -1.05 8.35 -10.57
CA LEU A 101 -1.04 7.45 -9.43
C LEU A 101 -1.36 8.20 -8.13
N TYR A 102 -0.77 9.37 -7.92
CA TYR A 102 -1.06 10.20 -6.76
C TYR A 102 -2.54 10.58 -6.68
N ASP A 103 -3.08 11.22 -7.72
CA ASP A 103 -4.46 11.73 -7.73
C ASP A 103 -5.47 10.58 -7.53
N SER A 104 -5.27 9.46 -8.23
CA SER A 104 -6.18 8.30 -8.15
C SER A 104 -6.14 7.66 -6.76
N SER A 105 -4.97 7.62 -6.13
CA SER A 105 -4.82 7.08 -4.78
C SER A 105 -5.46 7.99 -3.74
N ILE A 106 -5.29 9.31 -3.86
CA ILE A 106 -5.95 10.31 -2.99
C ILE A 106 -7.48 10.22 -3.12
N LEU A 107 -7.99 10.05 -4.34
CA LEU A 107 -9.43 9.90 -4.57
C LEU A 107 -10.00 8.70 -3.79
N ILE A 108 -9.34 7.54 -3.84
CA ILE A 108 -9.80 6.36 -3.11
C ILE A 108 -9.56 6.51 -1.60
N LEU A 109 -8.44 7.10 -1.18
CA LEU A 109 -8.15 7.39 0.22
C LEU A 109 -9.27 8.22 0.87
N ASN A 110 -9.77 9.25 0.18
CA ASN A 110 -10.85 10.11 0.69
C ASN A 110 -12.14 9.33 1.01
N ASN A 111 -12.39 8.18 0.37
CA ASN A 111 -13.55 7.34 0.67
C ASN A 111 -13.45 6.66 2.05
N PHE A 112 -12.25 6.57 2.63
CA PHE A 112 -12.04 6.05 3.99
C PHE A 112 -12.18 7.12 5.07
N GLN A 113 -12.25 8.40 4.70
CA GLN A 113 -12.36 9.49 5.68
C GLN A 113 -13.78 9.54 6.26
N ILE A 114 -13.86 9.66 7.57
CA ILE A 114 -15.13 9.82 8.28
C ILE A 114 -15.59 11.28 8.11
N THR A 115 -16.63 11.48 7.29
CA THR A 115 -17.15 12.82 6.94
C THR A 115 -18.42 13.21 7.68
N ASP A 116 -18.94 12.36 8.57
CA ASP A 116 -20.08 12.69 9.43
C ASP A 116 -19.65 13.65 10.55
N PRO A 117 -20.11 14.92 10.56
CA PRO A 117 -19.73 15.91 11.56
C PRO A 117 -20.19 15.59 12.97
N SER A 118 -21.13 14.66 13.13
CA SER A 118 -21.62 14.21 14.44
C SER A 118 -20.74 13.10 15.05
N SER A 119 -19.85 12.50 14.26
CA SER A 119 -18.94 11.47 14.72
C SER A 119 -17.82 12.04 15.59
N LEU A 120 -17.48 11.34 16.67
CA LEU A 120 -16.28 11.63 17.47
C LEU A 120 -14.99 11.56 16.65
N PHE A 121 -15.03 10.81 15.54
CA PHE A 121 -13.89 10.58 14.66
C PHE A 121 -13.96 11.40 13.36
N TYR A 122 -14.77 12.46 13.33
CA TYR A 122 -14.89 13.33 12.16
C TYR A 122 -13.52 13.81 11.66
N GLY A 123 -13.28 13.66 10.36
CA GLY A 123 -12.02 13.97 9.68
C GLY A 123 -10.96 12.88 9.76
N GLY A 124 -11.13 11.88 10.64
CA GLY A 124 -10.20 10.76 10.80
C GLY A 124 -10.51 9.55 9.92
N PHE A 125 -9.67 8.53 10.05
CA PHE A 125 -9.77 7.23 9.36
C PHE A 125 -9.95 6.11 10.38
N GLY A 126 -11.04 5.35 10.27
CA GLY A 126 -11.37 4.25 11.18
C GLY A 126 -12.71 3.59 10.86
N ASP A 127 -13.09 2.58 11.64
CA ASP A 127 -14.41 1.95 11.55
C ASP A 127 -15.34 2.56 12.60
N ILE A 128 -16.40 3.26 12.16
CA ILE A 128 -17.36 3.94 13.05
C ILE A 128 -18.15 2.94 13.91
N ARG A 129 -18.39 1.73 13.40
CA ARG A 129 -19.17 0.68 14.07
C ARG A 129 -18.35 -0.01 15.16
N THR A 130 -17.11 -0.39 14.89
CA THR A 130 -16.24 -1.03 15.91
C THR A 130 -15.53 -0.01 16.79
N LYS A 131 -15.45 1.25 16.34
CA LYS A 131 -14.64 2.34 16.93
C LYS A 131 -13.13 2.08 16.87
N ASP A 132 -12.70 1.17 16.00
CA ASP A 132 -11.29 0.91 15.78
C ASP A 132 -10.69 2.05 14.96
N VAL A 133 -9.68 2.70 15.55
CA VAL A 133 -8.92 3.77 14.92
C VAL A 133 -7.45 3.42 15.06
N PHE A 134 -6.79 3.23 13.92
CA PHE A 134 -5.37 2.92 13.87
C PHE A 134 -4.58 4.19 13.56
N SER A 135 -3.65 4.55 14.44
CA SER A 135 -2.81 5.74 14.27
C SER A 135 -2.02 5.69 12.96
N TYR A 136 -1.53 4.52 12.56
CA TYR A 136 -0.79 4.33 11.32
C TYR A 136 -1.59 4.77 10.08
N ASN A 137 -2.87 4.39 9.98
CA ASN A 137 -3.74 4.81 8.88
C ASN A 137 -3.90 6.33 8.82
N ASN A 138 -4.12 6.95 9.97
CA ASN A 138 -4.33 8.39 10.07
C ASN A 138 -3.05 9.19 9.75
N LEU A 139 -1.91 8.75 10.28
CA LEU A 139 -0.62 9.41 10.03
C LEU A 139 -0.19 9.27 8.57
N MET A 140 -0.37 8.09 7.97
CA MET A 140 -0.05 7.90 6.55
C MET A 140 -0.95 8.76 5.66
N ALA A 141 -2.24 8.87 5.96
CA ALA A 141 -3.14 9.75 5.22
C ALA A 141 -2.70 11.22 5.33
N LEU A 142 -2.30 11.68 6.52
CA LEU A 142 -1.80 13.04 6.72
C LEU A 142 -0.55 13.31 5.89
N ILE A 143 0.41 12.37 5.85
CA ILE A 143 1.60 12.48 5.01
C ILE A 143 1.20 12.59 3.53
N ALA A 144 0.28 11.74 3.06
CA ALA A 144 -0.16 11.78 1.67
C ALA A 144 -0.82 13.12 1.29
N TYR A 145 -1.55 13.76 2.20
CA TYR A 145 -2.18 15.07 1.96
C TYR A 145 -1.22 16.27 2.00
N ASP A 146 -0.01 16.11 2.52
CA ASP A 146 0.98 17.18 2.63
C ASP A 146 1.91 17.29 1.39
N LEU A 147 1.84 16.31 0.48
CA LEU A 147 2.64 16.21 -0.75
C LEU A 147 1.93 16.86 -1.94
#